data_AF-A0A822FIF2-F1
#
_entry.id   AF-A0A822FIF2-F1
#
_cell.length_a   1.000
_cell.length_b   1.000
_cell.length_c   1.000
_cell.angle_alpha   90.00
_cell.angle_beta   90.00
_cell.angle_gamma   90.00
#
_symmetry.space_group_name_H-M   'P 1'
#
loop_
_entity.id
_entity.type
_entity.pdbx_description
1 polymer ?
#
loop_
_entity_poly.entity_id
_entity_poly.type
_entity_poly.pdbx_seq_one_letter_code
_entity_poly.pdbx_strand_id
1 'polypeptide(L)'
;GWFQLSYPCNYKAAGEALGVDLLKNPELIAESDTLAAATALWYWNANNMGEPARQGNFGATTKLINRIECGATSQQHHRIERYQKVRRCFGLGEATENLQC
;
A
#
# COMPACT_ATOMS: atom_id res chain seq x y z
N GLY A 1 -2.45 8.35 7.83
CA GLY A 1 -1.31 8.14 6.92
C GLY A 1 -1.75 7.62 5.55
N TRP A 2 -0.84 7.63 4.57
CA TRP A 2 -1.16 7.39 3.15
C TRP A 2 -1.53 5.94 2.80
N PHE A 3 -1.05 4.95 3.58
CA PHE A 3 -1.35 3.52 3.40
C PHE A 3 -2.33 2.96 4.45
N GLN A 4 -2.90 3.81 5.31
CA GLN A 4 -3.79 3.40 6.42
C GLN A 4 -3.20 2.26 7.27
N LEU A 5 -1.98 2.49 7.80
CA LEU A 5 -1.29 1.53 8.65
C LEU A 5 -2.18 1.08 9.81
N SER A 6 -2.27 -0.23 10.03
CA SER A 6 -3.15 -0.85 11.01
C SER A 6 -2.39 -1.84 11.88
N TYR A 7 -2.90 -2.14 13.06
CA TYR A 7 -2.35 -3.06 14.08
C TYR A 7 -1.07 -2.58 14.81
N PRO A 8 -1.00 -2.74 16.16
CA PRO A 8 0.15 -2.27 16.96
C PRO A 8 1.52 -2.82 16.52
N CYS A 9 1.56 -4.06 16.02
CA CYS A 9 2.81 -4.67 15.54
C CYS A 9 3.42 -3.90 14.37
N ASN A 10 2.59 -3.40 13.44
CA ASN A 10 3.07 -2.61 12.32
C ASN A 10 3.55 -1.24 12.75
N TYR A 11 2.86 -0.58 13.69
CA TYR A 11 3.31 0.70 14.24
C TYR A 11 4.65 0.55 14.96
N LYS A 12 4.83 -0.51 15.76
CA LYS A 12 6.10 -0.82 16.41
C LYS A 12 7.23 -1.02 15.37
N ALA A 13 7.02 -1.90 14.39
CA ALA A 13 8.05 -2.23 13.40
C ALA A 13 8.39 -1.05 12.48
N ALA A 14 7.38 -0.25 12.08
CA ALA A 14 7.60 0.98 11.34
C ALA A 14 8.39 1.99 12.18
N GLY A 15 8.04 2.12 13.45
CA GLY A 15 8.70 3.04 14.37
C GLY A 15 10.17 2.72 14.59
N GLU A 16 10.48 1.44 14.80
CA GLU A 16 11.86 0.94 14.91
C GLU A 16 12.66 1.22 13.64
N ALA A 17 12.06 1.00 12.45
CA ALA A 17 12.73 1.25 11.17
C ALA A 17 12.94 2.74 10.86
N LEU A 18 12.05 3.60 11.34
CA LEU A 18 12.06 5.05 11.08
C LEU A 18 12.70 5.88 12.20
N GLY A 19 13.06 5.25 13.32
CA GLY A 19 13.62 5.94 14.50
C GLY A 19 12.63 6.81 15.25
N VAL A 20 11.33 6.47 15.20
CA VAL A 20 10.23 7.23 15.84
C VAL A 20 9.37 6.26 16.66
N ASP A 21 9.03 6.59 17.91
CA ASP A 21 8.16 5.72 18.74
C ASP A 21 6.69 5.81 18.31
N LEU A 22 6.38 5.16 17.19
CA LEU A 22 5.04 5.08 16.61
C LEU A 22 4.10 4.15 17.38
N LEU A 23 4.62 3.26 18.23
CA LEU A 23 3.77 2.39 19.05
C LEU A 23 3.05 3.19 20.14
N LYS A 24 3.75 4.15 20.75
CA LYS A 24 3.16 5.03 21.77
C LYS A 24 2.53 6.28 21.19
N ASN A 25 2.98 6.75 20.03
CA ASN A 25 2.54 7.99 19.40
C ASN A 25 2.05 7.74 17.94
N PRO A 26 1.00 6.91 17.74
CA PRO A 26 0.51 6.56 16.40
C PRO A 26 -0.02 7.77 15.61
N GLU A 27 -0.51 8.80 16.29
CA GLU A 27 -1.04 10.04 15.73
C GLU A 27 -0.02 10.84 14.91
N LEU A 28 1.28 10.67 15.19
CA LEU A 28 2.34 11.36 14.44
C LEU A 28 2.28 11.06 12.93
N ILE A 29 1.82 9.87 12.53
CA ILE A 29 1.62 9.49 11.12
C ILE A 29 0.51 10.33 10.45
N ALA A 30 -0.45 10.85 11.22
CA ALA A 30 -1.52 11.71 10.71
C ALA A 30 -1.13 13.19 10.69
N GLU A 31 -0.19 13.60 11.54
CA GLU A 31 0.23 15.00 11.70
C GLU A 31 1.39 15.40 10.79
N SER A 32 2.16 14.44 10.28
CA SER A 32 3.32 14.68 9.41
C SER A 32 3.18 13.96 8.08
N ASP A 33 3.09 14.73 6.99
CA ASP A 33 3.08 14.17 5.62
C ASP A 33 4.36 13.40 5.30
N THR A 34 5.51 13.89 5.77
CA THR A 34 6.80 13.18 5.63
C THR A 34 6.74 11.82 6.32
N LEU A 35 6.21 11.75 7.54
CA LEU A 35 6.10 10.49 8.27
C LEU A 35 5.04 9.57 7.68
N ALA A 36 3.94 10.14 7.17
CA ALA A 36 2.90 9.40 6.45
C ALA A 36 3.44 8.72 5.19
N ALA A 37 4.24 9.44 4.39
CA ALA A 37 4.89 8.93 3.20
C ALA A 37 5.97 7.89 3.56
N ALA A 38 6.83 8.18 4.54
CA ALA A 38 7.87 7.27 4.99
C ALA A 38 7.29 5.94 5.49
N THR A 39 6.20 5.98 6.26
CA THR A 39 5.50 4.79 6.77
C THR A 39 4.87 3.98 5.63
N ALA A 40 4.30 4.64 4.63
CA ALA A 40 3.75 3.99 3.44
C ALA A 40 4.84 3.27 2.63
N LEU A 41 5.98 3.93 2.37
CA LEU A 41 7.12 3.34 1.67
C LEU A 41 7.76 2.20 2.46
N TRP A 42 7.87 2.34 3.78
CA TRP A 42 8.32 1.26 4.65
C TRP A 42 7.41 0.03 4.52
N TYR A 43 6.08 0.21 4.63
CA TYR A 43 5.13 -0.91 4.55
C TYR A 43 5.19 -1.62 3.19
N TRP A 44 5.34 -0.84 2.10
CA TRP A 44 5.53 -1.36 0.75
C TRP A 44 6.79 -2.26 0.65
N ASN A 45 7.92 -1.78 1.17
CA ASN A 45 9.19 -2.50 1.13
C ASN A 45 9.19 -3.72 2.05
N ALA A 46 8.70 -3.58 3.28
CA ALA A 46 8.66 -4.65 4.29
C ALA A 46 7.82 -5.85 3.84
N ASN A 47 6.79 -5.62 3.01
CA ASN A 47 5.93 -6.68 2.45
C ASN A 47 6.36 -7.14 1.04
N ASN A 48 7.55 -6.74 0.57
CA ASN A 48 8.10 -7.12 -0.73
C ASN A 48 7.16 -6.86 -1.92
N MET A 49 6.37 -5.77 -1.88
CA MET A 49 5.40 -5.46 -2.94
C MET A 49 6.07 -5.04 -4.26
N GLY A 50 7.34 -4.62 -4.20
CA GLY A 50 8.12 -4.25 -5.39
C GLY A 50 8.29 -5.40 -6.38
N GLU A 51 8.36 -6.64 -5.90
CA GLU A 51 8.55 -7.81 -6.77
C GLU A 51 7.33 -8.08 -7.67
N PRO A 52 6.11 -8.30 -7.16
CA PRO A 52 4.94 -8.44 -8.01
C PRO A 52 4.65 -7.18 -8.84
N ALA A 53 4.96 -5.98 -8.34
CA ALA A 53 4.78 -4.75 -9.10
C ALA A 53 5.68 -4.70 -10.36
N ARG A 54 6.94 -5.12 -10.26
CA ARG A 54 7.86 -5.22 -11.43
C ARG A 54 7.38 -6.23 -12.46
N GLN A 55 6.67 -7.27 -12.03
CA GLN A 55 6.07 -8.28 -12.90
C GLN A 55 4.71 -7.82 -13.49
N GLY A 56 4.27 -6.60 -13.22
CA GLY A 56 2.97 -6.10 -13.66
C GLY A 56 1.78 -6.72 -12.93
N ASN A 57 1.99 -7.38 -11.79
CA ASN A 57 0.95 -8.06 -11.03
C ASN A 57 0.35 -7.16 -9.94
N PHE A 58 -0.60 -6.31 -10.33
CA PHE A 58 -1.29 -5.40 -9.42
C PHE A 58 -2.14 -6.14 -8.38
N GLY A 59 -2.81 -7.22 -8.76
CA GLY A 59 -3.62 -8.05 -7.87
C GLY A 59 -2.82 -8.60 -6.69
N ALA A 60 -1.60 -9.08 -6.95
CA ALA A 60 -0.70 -9.55 -5.89
C ALA A 60 -0.36 -8.46 -4.87
N THR A 61 -0.20 -7.20 -5.29
CA THR A 61 -0.01 -6.07 -4.35
C THR A 61 -1.25 -5.85 -3.48
N THR A 62 -2.45 -5.92 -4.05
CA THR A 62 -3.72 -5.83 -3.29
C THR A 62 -3.82 -6.94 -2.24
N LYS A 63 -3.44 -8.18 -2.62
CA LYS A 63 -3.42 -9.33 -1.71
C LYS A 63 -2.47 -9.15 -0.53
N LEU A 64 -1.32 -8.53 -0.76
CA LEU A 64 -0.32 -8.22 0.28
C LEU A 64 -0.77 -7.08 1.19
N ILE A 65 -1.50 -6.10 0.66
CA ILE A 65 -2.06 -5.01 1.45
C ILE A 65 -3.21 -5.50 2.32
N ASN A 66 -4.21 -6.13 1.72
CA ASN A 66 -5.40 -6.60 2.40
C ASN A 66 -6.06 -7.75 1.63
N ARG A 67 -5.70 -8.97 2.01
CA ARG A 67 -6.22 -10.20 1.39
C ARG A 67 -7.75 -10.31 1.41
N ILE A 68 -8.43 -9.70 2.38
CA ILE A 68 -9.90 -9.76 2.49
C ILE A 68 -10.59 -9.11 1.29
N GLU A 69 -9.91 -8.21 0.58
CA GLU A 69 -10.46 -7.56 -0.61
C GLU A 69 -10.38 -8.43 -1.87
N CYS A 70 -9.66 -9.56 -1.83
CA CYS A 70 -9.56 -10.46 -2.97
C CYS A 70 -10.91 -11.15 -3.27
N GLY A 71 -11.15 -11.48 -4.55
CA GLY A 71 -12.39 -12.12 -5.01
C GLY A 71 -13.45 -11.15 -5.53
N ALA A 72 -13.04 -10.16 -6.34
CA ALA A 72 -13.95 -9.21 -7.02
C ALA A 72 -14.84 -8.39 -6.07
N THR A 73 -14.31 -8.03 -4.90
CA THR A 73 -14.97 -7.11 -3.97
C THR A 73 -15.03 -5.69 -4.54
N SER A 74 -15.95 -4.87 -4.03
CA SER A 74 -16.01 -3.45 -4.42
C SER A 74 -14.73 -2.70 -4.07
N GLN A 75 -14.05 -3.06 -2.98
CA GLN A 75 -12.78 -2.47 -2.58
C GLN A 75 -11.67 -2.80 -3.60
N GLN A 76 -11.58 -4.05 -4.04
CA GLN A 76 -10.64 -4.43 -5.09
C GLN A 76 -10.95 -3.72 -6.42
N HIS A 77 -12.22 -3.61 -6.82
CA HIS A 77 -12.59 -2.85 -8.00
C HIS A 77 -12.15 -1.39 -7.91
N HIS A 78 -12.37 -0.72 -6.77
CA HIS A 78 -11.89 0.64 -6.56
C HIS A 78 -10.36 0.76 -6.61
N ARG A 79 -9.61 -0.25 -6.16
CA ARG A 79 -8.13 -0.25 -6.31
C ARG A 79 -7.74 -0.34 -7.78
N ILE A 80 -8.36 -1.23 -8.54
CA ILE A 80 -8.11 -1.41 -9.97
C ILE A 80 -8.45 -0.12 -10.74
N GLU A 81 -9.60 0.50 -10.47
CA GLU A 81 -9.99 1.76 -11.11
C GLU A 81 -8.96 2.88 -10.87
N ARG A 82 -8.50 3.03 -9.61
CA ARG A 82 -7.46 4.01 -9.27
C ARG A 82 -6.15 3.70 -9.97
N TYR A 83 -5.74 2.43 -10.01
CA TYR A 83 -4.54 1.99 -10.73
C TYR A 83 -4.63 2.34 -12.22
N GLN A 84 -5.74 2.03 -12.88
CA GLN A 84 -5.94 2.37 -14.30
C GLN A 84 -5.94 3.88 -14.53
N LYS A 85 -6.57 4.66 -13.63
CA LYS A 85 -6.53 6.13 -13.70
C LYS A 85 -5.09 6.64 -13.65
N VAL A 86 -4.29 6.15 -12.72
CA VAL A 86 -2.87 6.52 -12.60
C VAL A 86 -2.11 6.14 -13.87
N ARG A 87 -2.27 4.92 -14.39
CA ARG A 87 -1.64 4.50 -15.65
C ARG A 87 -1.97 5.43 -16.82
N ARG A 88 -3.24 5.82 -16.97
CA ARG A 88 -3.67 6.77 -18.00
C ARG A 88 -3.01 8.13 -17.85
N CYS A 89 -2.90 8.65 -16.62
CA CYS A 89 -2.19 9.91 -16.35
C CYS A 89 -0.70 9.86 -16.75
N PHE A 90 -0.06 8.69 -16.66
CA PHE A 90 1.33 8.48 -17.07
C PHE A 90 1.49 8.03 -18.53
N GLY A 91 0.42 7.94 -19.32
CA GLY A 91 0.49 7.52 -20.73
C GLY A 91 0.81 6.03 -20.92
N LEU A 92 0.61 5.20 -19.91
CA LEU A 92 1.00 3.77 -19.91
C LEU A 92 -0.05 2.82 -20.52
N GLY A 93 -1.16 3.36 -21.04
CA GLY A 93 -2.32 2.57 -21.46
C GLY A 93 -3.00 1.80 -20.32
N GLU A 94 -4.05 1.06 -20.64
CA GLU A 94 -4.75 0.23 -19.65
C GLU A 94 -4.03 -1.11 -19.47
N ALA A 95 -3.94 -1.58 -18.23
CA ALA A 95 -3.52 -2.96 -17.96
C ALA A 95 -4.70 -3.90 -18.17
N THR A 96 -4.47 -5.08 -18.75
CA THR A 96 -5.54 -6.05 -19.07
C THR A 96 -5.44 -7.36 -18.28
N GLU A 97 -4.31 -7.59 -17.62
CA GLU A 97 -4.00 -8.84 -16.93
C GLU A 97 -3.50 -8.57 -15.50
N ASN A 98 -3.56 -9.59 -14.64
CA ASN A 98 -3.03 -9.56 -13.27
C ASN A 98 -3.56 -8.40 -12.39
N LEU A 99 -4.79 -7.95 -12.63
CA LEU A 99 -5.42 -6.86 -11.88
C LEU A 99 -6.09 -7.33 -10.59
N GLN A 100 -6.63 -8.54 -10.60
CA GLN A 100 -7.35 -9.12 -9.46
C GLN A 100 -6.45 -10.09 -8.69
N CYS A 101 -6.72 -10.17 -7.39
CA CYS A 101 -6.45 -11.32 -6.54
C CYS A 101 -7.78 -11.94 -6.10
#